data_AF-A0A945I205-F1
#
_entry.id   AF-A0A945I205-F1
#
_cell.length_a   1.000
_cell.length_b   1.000
_cell.length_c   1.000
_cell.angle_alpha   90.00
_cell.angle_beta   90.00
_cell.angle_gamma   90.00
#
_symmetry.space_group_name_H-M   'P 1'
#
loop_
_entity.id
_entity.type
_entity.pdbx_description
1 polymer ?
#
loop_
_entity_poly.entity_id
_entity_poly.type
_entity_poly.pdbx_seq_one_letter_code
_entity_poly.pdbx_strand_id
1 'polypeptide(L)'
;FSIKNAKSHVSTQDFLNHIIKATNKDFQSIFNQYFYDHRPPTFEYYQSGNKYYYRWSNVISGFTMPLDIDINGVEKRLFPKELLQSIDIAKHSVIYTRDWESYIIIKEDSDIIKNLNGE
;
A
#
# COMPACT_ATOMS: atom_id res chain seq x y z
N PHE A 1 -4.81 18.55 19.97
CA PHE A 1 -3.80 19.24 19.15
C PHE A 1 -4.20 20.68 18.85
N SER A 2 -5.36 20.93 18.23
CA SER A 2 -5.80 22.24 17.75
C SER A 2 -5.89 23.33 18.83
N ILE A 3 -6.37 23.00 20.03
CA ILE A 3 -6.43 23.98 21.14
C ILE A 3 -5.03 24.37 21.63
N LYS A 4 -4.07 23.44 21.62
CA LYS A 4 -2.69 23.68 22.10
C LYS A 4 -1.86 24.50 21.11
N ASN A 5 -2.17 24.41 19.81
CA ASN A 5 -1.42 25.08 18.73
C ASN A 5 -2.22 26.21 18.04
N ALA A 6 -3.29 26.71 18.67
CA ALA A 6 -4.22 27.66 18.04
C ALA A 6 -3.59 29.00 17.60
N LYS A 7 -2.42 29.36 18.13
CA LYS A 7 -1.70 30.60 17.82
C LYS A 7 -0.21 30.37 17.49
N SER A 8 0.16 29.14 17.16
CA SER A 8 1.53 28.78 16.79
C SER A 8 1.58 28.30 15.34
N HIS A 9 2.74 28.48 14.71
CA HIS A 9 3.03 27.81 13.44
C HIS A 9 3.30 26.34 13.72
N VAL A 10 2.60 25.47 12.99
CA VAL A 10 2.83 24.02 13.04
C VAL A 10 3.44 23.56 11.72
N SER A 11 4.41 22.67 11.82
CA SER A 11 4.99 21.99 10.67
C SER A 11 4.29 20.65 10.40
N THR A 12 4.51 20.09 9.21
CA THR A 12 4.12 18.70 8.89
C THR A 12 4.70 17.72 9.92
N GLN A 13 5.94 17.98 10.39
CA GLN A 13 6.60 17.15 11.38
C GLN A 13 5.89 17.18 12.74
N ASP A 14 5.40 18.34 13.18
CA ASP A 14 4.68 18.47 14.46
C ASP A 14 3.37 17.68 14.44
N PHE A 15 2.68 17.71 13.31
CA PHE A 15 1.46 16.93 13.10
C PHE A 15 1.76 15.42 13.05
N LEU A 16 2.77 15.01 12.29
CA LEU A 16 3.23 13.62 12.21
C LEU A 16 3.59 13.07 13.60
N ASN A 17 4.41 13.80 14.35
CA ASN A 17 4.81 13.42 15.71
C ASN A 17 3.59 13.28 16.63
N HIS A 18 2.59 14.15 16.48
CA HIS A 18 1.35 14.07 17.26
C HIS A 18 0.55 12.80 16.94
N ILE A 19 0.39 12.47 15.65
CA ILE A 19 -0.32 11.25 15.24
C ILE A 19 0.42 10.01 15.73
N ILE A 20 1.74 9.92 15.47
CA ILE A 20 2.56 8.76 15.88
C ILE A 20 2.43 8.55 17.40
N LYS A 21 2.48 9.62 18.18
CA LYS A 21 2.29 9.54 19.64
C LYS A 21 0.87 9.10 20.04
N ALA A 22 -0.16 9.50 19.32
CA ALA A 22 -1.54 9.18 19.64
C ALA A 22 -1.93 7.74 19.23
N THR A 23 -1.38 7.23 18.12
CA THR A 23 -1.73 5.93 17.54
C THR A 23 -0.72 4.83 17.84
N ASN A 24 0.50 5.20 18.27
CA ASN A 24 1.65 4.31 18.38
C ASN A 24 1.97 3.58 17.05
N LYS A 25 1.70 4.24 15.91
CA LYS A 25 1.97 3.73 14.56
C LYS A 25 2.86 4.72 13.81
N ASP A 26 3.83 4.19 13.06
CA ASP A 26 4.66 5.00 12.19
C ASP A 26 3.93 5.29 10.87
N PHE A 27 3.75 6.58 10.57
CA PHE A 27 3.13 7.07 9.34
C PHE A 27 4.12 7.84 8.46
N GLN A 28 5.39 7.92 8.84
CA GLN A 28 6.36 8.72 8.10
C GLN A 28 6.50 8.27 6.65
N SER A 29 6.53 6.96 6.39
CA SER A 29 6.66 6.40 5.03
C SER A 29 5.51 6.84 4.12
N ILE A 30 4.28 6.78 4.61
CA ILE A 30 3.07 7.17 3.87
C ILE A 30 3.08 8.67 3.58
N PHE A 31 3.36 9.50 4.58
CA PHE A 31 3.43 10.94 4.38
C PHE A 31 4.55 11.32 3.41
N ASN A 32 5.72 10.69 3.54
CA ASN A 32 6.84 10.97 2.65
C ASN A 32 6.51 10.65 1.20
N GLN A 33 5.85 9.50 0.97
CA GLN A 33 5.38 9.13 -0.36
C GLN A 33 4.43 10.17 -0.94
N TYR A 34 3.38 10.57 -0.22
CA TYR A 34 2.34 11.44 -0.77
C TYR A 34 2.70 12.92 -0.82
N PHE A 35 3.60 13.39 0.06
CA PHE A 35 4.00 14.80 0.08
C PHE A 35 5.25 15.08 -0.77
N TYR A 36 6.18 14.12 -0.89
CA TYR A 36 7.48 14.37 -1.51
C TYR A 36 7.74 13.55 -2.78
N ASP A 37 7.00 12.48 -3.05
CA ASP A 37 7.03 11.80 -4.35
C ASP A 37 5.78 12.20 -5.16
N HIS A 38 6.02 12.73 -6.36
CA HIS A 38 4.94 13.14 -7.27
C HIS A 38 4.23 11.94 -7.92
N ARG A 39 4.84 10.75 -7.86
CA ARG A 39 4.29 9.54 -8.45
C ARG A 39 3.34 8.87 -7.46
N PRO A 40 2.09 8.59 -7.87
CA PRO A 40 1.18 7.84 -7.02
C PRO A 40 1.67 6.39 -6.85
N PRO A 41 1.57 5.81 -5.63
CA PRO A 41 1.85 4.40 -5.40
C PRO A 41 1.05 3.53 -6.35
N THR A 42 1.72 2.57 -6.97
CA THR A 42 1.09 1.64 -7.92
C THR A 42 1.06 0.26 -7.30
N PHE A 43 -0.13 -0.29 -7.12
CA PHE A 43 -0.31 -1.67 -6.70
C PHE A 43 -0.31 -2.56 -7.95
N GLU A 44 0.80 -3.26 -8.15
CA GLU A 44 0.95 -4.23 -9.23
C GLU A 44 0.49 -5.60 -8.74
N TYR A 45 -0.35 -6.27 -9.53
CA TYR A 45 -0.82 -7.61 -9.19
C TYR A 45 -0.99 -8.51 -10.40
N TYR A 46 -0.98 -9.81 -10.15
CA TYR A 46 -1.29 -10.82 -11.16
C TYR A 46 -1.83 -12.10 -10.52
N GLN A 47 -2.86 -12.67 -11.11
CA GLN A 47 -3.42 -13.94 -10.67
C GLN A 47 -2.97 -15.06 -11.62
N SER A 48 -2.34 -16.10 -11.06
CA SER A 48 -1.94 -17.28 -11.82
C SER A 48 -2.35 -18.55 -11.09
N GLY A 49 -3.36 -19.24 -11.65
CA GLY A 49 -3.88 -20.49 -11.11
C GLY A 49 -4.48 -20.32 -9.71
N ASN A 50 -3.78 -20.85 -8.71
CA ASN A 50 -4.16 -20.81 -7.29
C ASN A 50 -3.32 -19.79 -6.48
N LYS A 51 -2.63 -18.87 -7.15
CA LYS A 51 -1.82 -17.84 -6.49
C LYS A 51 -2.16 -16.44 -6.98
N TYR A 52 -2.13 -15.51 -6.04
CA TYR A 52 -2.23 -14.08 -6.28
C TYR A 52 -0.90 -13.43 -5.92
N TYR A 53 -0.25 -12.83 -6.91
CA TYR A 53 1.02 -12.13 -6.78
C TYR A 53 0.78 -10.64 -6.72
N TYR A 54 1.53 -9.93 -5.87
CA TYR A 54 1.37 -8.50 -5.71
C TYR A 54 2.61 -7.82 -5.14
N ARG A 55 2.76 -6.52 -5.42
CA ARG A 55 3.76 -5.63 -4.82
C ARG A 55 3.37 -4.15 -4.96
N TRP A 56 4.05 -3.30 -4.21
CA TRP A 56 4.10 -1.87 -4.49
C TRP A 56 5.17 -1.56 -5.53
N SER A 57 4.85 -0.74 -6.53
CA SER A 57 5.79 -0.08 -7.42
C SER A 57 5.53 1.43 -7.43
N ASN A 58 6.45 2.22 -8.00
CA ASN A 58 6.42 3.69 -7.94
C ASN A 58 6.34 4.25 -6.50
N VAL A 59 6.99 3.57 -5.56
CA VAL A 59 7.06 3.97 -4.16
C VAL A 59 8.49 4.24 -3.73
N ILE A 60 8.66 5.03 -2.66
CA ILE A 60 9.94 5.24 -1.99
C ILE A 60 10.42 3.94 -1.33
N SER A 61 11.73 3.85 -1.12
CA SER A 61 12.31 2.69 -0.44
C SER A 61 11.79 2.54 0.98
N GLY A 62 11.40 1.33 1.35
CA GLY A 62 10.82 1.01 2.66
C GLY A 62 9.34 1.40 2.77
N PHE A 63 8.67 1.75 1.67
CA PHE A 63 7.26 2.08 1.69
C PHE A 63 6.42 0.92 2.21
N THR A 64 5.52 1.25 3.13
CA THR A 64 4.66 0.30 3.84
C THR A 64 3.27 0.91 3.96
N MET A 65 2.31 0.32 3.25
CA MET A 65 0.91 0.72 3.34
C MET A 65 0.03 -0.53 3.18
N PRO A 66 -0.85 -0.83 4.15
CA PRO A 66 -1.80 -1.92 4.01
C PRO A 66 -2.82 -1.61 2.92
N LEU A 67 -3.35 -2.66 2.29
CA LEU A 67 -4.37 -2.56 1.26
C LEU A 67 -5.42 -3.63 1.48
N ASP A 68 -6.70 -3.25 1.44
CA ASP A 68 -7.80 -4.18 1.60
C ASP A 68 -8.28 -4.68 0.23
N ILE A 69 -8.42 -6.01 0.14
CA ILE A 69 -8.95 -6.70 -1.04
C ILE A 69 -10.08 -7.63 -0.61
N ASP A 70 -11.02 -7.88 -1.50
CA ASP A 70 -12.05 -8.88 -1.33
C ASP A 70 -11.71 -10.12 -2.16
N ILE A 71 -11.60 -11.27 -1.51
CA ILE A 71 -11.39 -12.58 -2.16
C ILE A 71 -12.69 -13.36 -2.06
N ASN A 72 -13.38 -13.55 -3.19
CA ASN A 72 -14.72 -14.16 -3.23
C ASN A 72 -15.71 -13.49 -2.26
N GLY A 73 -15.63 -12.17 -2.12
CA GLY A 73 -16.48 -11.37 -1.23
C GLY A 73 -16.06 -11.38 0.24
N VAL A 74 -14.96 -12.05 0.61
CA VAL A 74 -14.40 -12.00 1.96
C VAL A 74 -13.23 -11.02 2.00
N GLU A 75 -13.35 -10.03 2.87
CA GLU A 75 -12.32 -9.01 3.08
C GLU A 75 -11.02 -9.61 3.61
N LYS A 76 -9.90 -9.20 3.04
CA LYS A 76 -8.55 -9.55 3.46
C LYS A 76 -7.64 -8.34 3.35
N ARG A 77 -7.00 -7.99 4.47
CA ARG A 77 -5.95 -6.98 4.51
C ARG A 77 -4.61 -7.55 4.09
N LEU A 78 -4.00 -6.96 3.08
CA LEU A 78 -2.64 -7.21 2.65
C LEU A 78 -1.68 -6.19 3.26
N PHE A 79 -0.41 -6.58 3.39
CA PHE A 79 0.69 -5.68 3.73
C PHE A 79 1.77 -5.78 2.63
N PRO A 80 1.51 -5.20 1.45
CA PRO A 80 2.43 -5.27 0.32
C PRO A 80 3.72 -4.51 0.62
N LYS A 81 4.80 -4.95 -0.03
CA LYS A 81 6.13 -4.31 -0.03
C LYS A 81 6.56 -4.08 -1.48
N GLU A 82 7.72 -3.43 -1.65
CA GLU A 82 8.38 -3.31 -2.97
C GLU A 82 8.75 -4.67 -3.57
N LEU A 83 9.14 -5.61 -2.70
CA LEU A 83 9.42 -6.98 -3.09
C LEU A 83 8.14 -7.74 -3.41
N LEU A 84 8.21 -8.57 -4.45
CA LEU A 84 7.10 -9.41 -4.88
C LEU A 84 6.68 -10.38 -3.78
N GLN A 85 5.38 -10.37 -3.47
CA GLN A 85 4.76 -11.27 -2.50
C GLN A 85 3.64 -12.07 -3.17
N SER A 86 3.24 -13.17 -2.54
CA SER A 86 2.09 -13.95 -3.01
C SER A 86 1.29 -14.53 -1.86
N ILE A 87 0.01 -14.77 -2.14
CA ILE A 87 -0.88 -15.56 -1.28
C ILE A 87 -1.53 -16.67 -2.10
N ASP A 88 -1.84 -17.77 -1.44
CA ASP A 88 -2.65 -18.83 -2.02
C ASP A 88 -4.13 -18.42 -2.04
N ILE A 89 -4.80 -18.76 -3.13
CA ILE A 89 -6.21 -18.50 -3.40
C ILE A 89 -6.85 -19.75 -4.02
N ALA A 90 -8.17 -19.90 -3.93
CA ALA A 90 -8.86 -20.95 -4.66
C ALA A 90 -8.75 -20.70 -6.18
N LYS A 91 -8.73 -21.77 -6.98
CA LYS A 91 -8.81 -21.63 -8.44
C LYS A 91 -10.07 -20.86 -8.82
N HIS A 92 -9.95 -19.96 -9.79
CA HIS A 92 -11.04 -19.09 -10.25
C HIS A 92 -11.59 -18.14 -9.17
N SER A 93 -10.82 -17.84 -8.12
CA SER A 93 -11.24 -16.80 -7.17
C SER A 93 -11.39 -15.46 -7.88
N VAL A 94 -12.43 -14.72 -7.52
CA VAL A 94 -12.62 -13.32 -7.92
C VAL A 94 -11.97 -12.45 -6.86
N ILE A 95 -11.10 -11.56 -7.31
CA ILE A 95 -10.38 -10.63 -6.44
C ILE A 95 -10.76 -9.21 -6.83
N TYR A 96 -11.21 -8.44 -5.86
CA TYR A 96 -11.52 -7.02 -6.02
C TYR A 96 -10.67 -6.20 -5.07
N THR A 97 -9.93 -5.23 -5.59
CA THR A 97 -9.14 -4.32 -4.76
C THR A 97 -10.00 -3.13 -4.36
N ARG A 98 -10.00 -2.76 -3.07
CA ARG A 98 -10.73 -1.59 -2.57
C ARG A 98 -9.94 -0.30 -2.77
N ASP A 99 -9.63 -0.02 -4.03
CA ASP A 99 -8.87 1.17 -4.43
C ASP A 99 -9.56 2.49 -4.06
N TRP A 100 -10.89 2.51 -3.98
CA TRP A 100 -11.67 3.66 -3.50
C TRP A 100 -11.36 4.10 -2.06
N GLU A 101 -10.71 3.25 -1.25
CA GLU A 101 -10.27 3.60 0.11
C GLU A 101 -8.93 4.35 0.12
N SER A 102 -8.24 4.48 -1.02
CA SER A 102 -6.87 4.99 -1.09
C SER A 102 -6.58 5.79 -2.38
N TYR A 103 -5.57 6.66 -2.35
CA TYR A 103 -5.08 7.32 -3.57
C TYR A 103 -3.94 6.49 -4.17
N ILE A 104 -4.28 5.50 -5.00
CA ILE A 104 -3.32 4.56 -5.62
C ILE A 104 -3.70 4.25 -7.07
N ILE A 105 -2.75 3.74 -7.84
CA ILE A 105 -3.00 3.15 -9.16
C ILE A 105 -3.07 1.63 -9.03
N ILE A 106 -4.07 1.01 -9.65
CA ILE A 106 -4.17 -0.44 -9.75
C ILE A 106 -3.69 -0.86 -11.13
N LYS A 107 -2.73 -1.80 -11.17
CA LYS A 107 -2.14 -2.29 -12.43
C LYS A 107 -2.07 -3.82 -12.42
N GLU A 108 -2.78 -4.46 -13.34
CA GLU A 108 -2.56 -5.87 -13.63
C GLU A 108 -1.29 -6.01 -14.48
N ASP A 109 -0.34 -6.83 -14.03
CA ASP A 109 0.96 -6.98 -14.69
C ASP A 109 1.42 -8.45 -14.68
N SER A 110 1.18 -9.14 -15.79
CA SER A 110 1.57 -10.54 -15.96
C SER A 110 3.09 -10.79 -15.98
N ASP A 111 3.89 -9.75 -16.17
CA ASP A 111 5.35 -9.86 -16.23
C ASP A 111 5.99 -9.83 -14.83
N ILE A 112 5.23 -9.48 -13.77
CA ILE A 112 5.76 -9.46 -12.40
C ILE A 112 6.30 -10.83 -11.97
N ILE A 113 5.71 -11.91 -12.48
CA ILE A 113 6.17 -13.28 -12.21
C ILE A 113 7.29 -13.75 -13.16
N LYS A 114 7.48 -13.12 -14.32
CA LYS A 114 8.56 -13.49 -15.25
C LYS A 114 9.94 -13.19 -14.66
N ASN A 115 10.02 -12.15 -13.81
CA ASN A 115 11.24 -11.80 -13.07
C ASN A 115 11.60 -12.81 -11.96
N LEU A 116 10.74 -13.79 -11.65
CA LEU A 116 11.07 -14.91 -10.73
C LEU A 116 11.68 -16.11 -11.47
N ASN A 117 11.41 -16.24 -12.78
CA ASN A 117 11.80 -17.38 -13.60
C ASN A 117 12.92 -16.99 -14.59
N GLY A 118 13.81 -16.09 -14.17
CA GLY A 118 15.01 -15.76 -14.93
C GLY A 118 15.86 -17.02 -15.17
N GLU A 119 16.32 -17.11 -16.41
CA GLU A 119 17.28 -18.08 -16.97
C GLU A 119 18.47 -18.43 -16.03
#